data_AF-X1JVM3-F1
#
_entry.id   AF-X1JVM3-F1
#
_cell.length_a   1.000
_cell.length_b   1.000
_cell.length_c   1.000
_cell.angle_alpha   90.00
_cell.angle_beta   90.00
_cell.angle_gamma   90.00
#
_symmetry.space_group_name_H-M   'P 1'
#
loop_
_entity.id
_entity.type
_entity.pdbx_description
1 polymer ?
#
loop_
_entity_poly.entity_id
_entity_poly.type
_entity_poly.pdbx_seq_one_letter_code
_entity_poly.pdbx_strand_id
1 'polypeptide(L)' 'IGREVDGADQVRRAAREQIKAGADNVKLIASGGILTLGANIGNPQFTVAEMQAAVKEAHAAGKTANAH' A
#
# COMPACT_ATOMS: atom_id res chain seq x y z
N ILE A 1 1.18 7.94 -9.32
CA ILE A 1 0.11 7.03 -9.81
C ILE A 1 0.10 5.80 -8.91
N GLY A 2 -1.05 5.45 -8.33
CA GLY A 2 -1.20 4.22 -7.53
C GLY A 2 -1.38 3.00 -8.43
N ARG A 3 -1.14 1.80 -7.90
CA ARG A 3 -1.39 0.54 -8.60
C ARG A 3 -2.07 -0.45 -7.65
N GLU A 4 -2.94 -1.27 -8.21
CA GLU A 4 -3.54 -2.42 -7.52
C GLU A 4 -2.57 -3.59 -7.52
N VAL A 5 -2.46 -4.28 -6.39
CA VAL A 5 -1.55 -5.43 -6.19
C VAL A 5 -2.10 -6.35 -5.13
N ASP A 6 -1.91 -7.66 -5.34
CA ASP A 6 -2.34 -8.70 -4.41
C ASP A 6 -1.16 -9.57 -3.99
N GLY A 7 -1.13 -9.93 -2.71
CA GLY A 7 -0.09 -10.73 -2.10
C GLY A 7 1.11 -9.91 -1.62
N ALA A 8 1.67 -10.31 -0.47
CA ALA A 8 2.75 -9.60 0.21
C ALA A 8 4.00 -9.39 -0.66
N ASP A 9 4.31 -10.32 -1.57
CA ASP A 9 5.44 -10.19 -2.50
C ASP A 9 5.21 -9.10 -3.55
N GLN A 10 4.00 -9.04 -4.12
CA GLN A 10 3.66 -8.00 -5.10
C GLN A 10 3.59 -6.63 -4.45
N VAL A 11 3.12 -6.56 -3.21
CA VAL A 11 3.13 -5.34 -2.39
C VAL A 11 4.55 -4.86 -2.09
N ARG A 12 5.47 -5.77 -1.69
CA ARG A 12 6.90 -5.41 -1.54
C ARG A 12 7.47 -4.84 -2.82
N ARG A 13 7.25 -5.53 -3.94
CA ARG A 13 7.72 -5.09 -5.25
C ARG A 13 7.17 -3.71 -5.62
N ALA A 14 5.87 -3.48 -5.39
CA ALA A 14 5.22 -2.20 -5.63
C ALA A 14 5.86 -1.07 -4.82
N ALA A 15 6.04 -1.29 -3.52
CA ALA A 15 6.63 -0.30 -2.62
C ALA A 15 8.05 0.07 -3.07
N ARG A 16 8.90 -0.92 -3.38
CA ARG A 16 10.26 -0.68 -3.88
C ARG A 16 10.27 0.10 -5.20
N GLU A 17 9.35 -0.22 -6.12
CA GLU A 17 9.26 0.47 -7.40
C GLU A 17 8.82 1.94 -7.22
N GLN A 18 7.85 2.21 -6.35
CA GLN A 18 7.42 3.59 -6.05
C GLN A 18 8.53 4.38 -5.34
N ILE A 19 9.21 3.77 -4.36
CA ILE A 19 10.35 4.39 -3.68
C ILE A 19 11.47 4.70 -4.69
N LYS A 20 11.80 3.75 -5.57
CA LYS A 20 12.79 3.94 -6.65
C LYS A 20 12.39 5.06 -7.60
N ALA A 21 11.10 5.25 -7.84
CA ALA A 21 10.56 6.34 -8.65
C ALA A 21 10.54 7.70 -7.92
N GLY A 22 11.04 7.77 -6.67
CA GLY A 22 11.18 9.00 -5.90
C GLY A 22 10.06 9.27 -4.89
N ALA A 23 9.22 8.29 -4.56
CA ALA A 23 8.20 8.46 -3.54
C ALA A 23 8.83 8.61 -2.13
N ASP A 24 8.44 9.65 -1.41
CA ASP A 24 8.85 9.87 -0.01
C ASP A 24 7.96 9.18 1.03
N ASN A 25 6.80 8.70 0.58
CA ASN A 25 5.82 8.03 1.41
C ASN A 25 5.10 6.92 0.62
N VAL A 26 4.86 5.78 1.27
CA VAL A 26 4.07 4.68 0.71
C VAL A 26 2.64 4.76 1.24
N LYS A 27 1.70 5.11 0.36
CA LYS A 27 0.26 5.15 0.66
C LYS A 27 -0.42 3.83 0.35
N LEU A 28 -1.07 3.26 1.35
CA LEU A 28 -1.95 2.09 1.26
C LEU A 28 -3.42 2.53 1.29
N ILE A 29 -4.27 1.77 0.62
CA ILE A 29 -5.73 1.85 0.72
C ILE A 29 -6.17 0.64 1.54
N ALA A 30 -6.34 0.80 2.86
CA ALA A 30 -6.58 -0.34 3.75
C ALA A 30 -8.07 -0.68 3.88
N SER A 31 -8.95 0.25 3.49
CA SER A 31 -10.41 0.13 3.48
C SER A 31 -11.01 0.68 2.19
N GLY A 32 -12.27 0.35 1.91
CA GLY A 32 -12.97 0.86 0.73
C GLY A 32 -13.18 2.38 0.80
N GLY A 33 -12.93 3.07 -0.32
CA GLY A 33 -13.15 4.51 -0.42
C GLY A 33 -14.58 4.87 -0.80
N ILE A 34 -15.11 5.98 -0.28
CA ILE A 34 -16.44 6.52 -0.65
C ILE A 34 -16.55 6.79 -2.16
N LEU A 35 -15.45 7.25 -2.77
CA LEU A 35 -15.40 7.63 -4.18
C LEU A 35 -15.08 6.45 -5.11
N THR A 36 -14.86 5.25 -4.58
CA THR A 36 -14.55 4.06 -5.36
C THR A 36 -15.84 3.29 -5.65
N LEU A 37 -16.26 3.28 -6.91
CA LEU A 37 -17.47 2.57 -7.33
C LEU A 37 -17.37 1.08 -6.95
N GLY A 38 -18.34 0.59 -6.17
CA GLY A 38 -18.41 -0.81 -5.74
C GLY A 38 -17.53 -1.17 -4.54
N ALA A 39 -16.78 -0.23 -3.96
CA ALA A 39 -16.01 -0.50 -2.75
C ALA A 39 -16.91 -0.58 -1.52
N ASN A 40 -16.72 -1.62 -0.71
CA ASN A 40 -17.34 -1.70 0.61
C ASN A 40 -16.47 -0.97 1.64
N ILE A 41 -16.97 0.16 2.14
CA ILE A 41 -16.23 1.08 3.01
C ILE A 41 -15.71 0.39 4.28
N GLY A 42 -16.50 -0.52 4.87
CA GLY A 42 -16.13 -1.22 6.10
C GLY A 42 -15.20 -2.42 5.92
N ASN A 43 -14.94 -2.85 4.69
CA ASN A 43 -14.19 -4.09 4.44
C ASN A 43 -12.68 -3.79 4.34
N PRO A 44 -11.84 -4.57 5.04
CA PRO A 44 -10.40 -4.54 4.82
C PRO A 44 -10.05 -4.88 3.37
N GLN A 45 -9.18 -4.09 2.75
CA GLN A 45 -8.70 -4.28 1.38
C GLN A 45 -7.33 -4.98 1.30
N PHE A 46 -6.66 -5.10 2.44
CA PHE A 46 -5.40 -5.83 2.55
C PHE A 46 -5.41 -6.73 3.80
N THR A 47 -4.75 -7.86 3.69
CA THR A 47 -4.33 -8.65 4.85
C THR A 47 -3.24 -7.92 5.64
N VAL A 48 -3.06 -8.32 6.89
CA VAL A 48 -1.96 -7.80 7.73
C VAL A 48 -0.59 -8.06 7.09
N ALA A 49 -0.40 -9.21 6.45
CA ALA A 49 0.87 -9.56 5.82
C ALA A 49 1.22 -8.62 4.65
N GLU A 50 0.21 -8.23 3.85
CA GLU A 50 0.37 -7.26 2.76
C GLU A 50 0.69 -5.87 3.29
N MET A 51 -0.03 -5.39 4.30
CA MET A 51 0.27 -4.08 4.91
C MET A 51 1.68 -4.06 5.52
N GLN A 52 2.06 -5.11 6.24
CA GLN A 52 3.40 -5.24 6.82
C GLN A 52 4.50 -5.24 5.76
N ALA A 53 4.26 -5.86 4.60
CA ALA A 53 5.20 -5.84 3.48
C ALA A 53 5.49 -4.40 3.02
N ALA A 54 4.47 -3.58 2.77
CA ALA A 54 4.65 -2.19 2.38
C ALA A 54 5.36 -1.35 3.46
N VAL A 55 4.92 -1.48 4.72
CA VAL A 55 5.50 -0.74 5.85
C VAL A 55 6.99 -1.06 6.03
N LYS A 56 7.36 -2.34 5.95
CA LYS A 56 8.76 -2.77 6.06
C LYS A 56 9.63 -2.17 4.96
N GLU A 57 9.18 -2.16 3.72
CA GLU A 57 9.94 -1.59 2.60
C GLU A 57 10.06 -0.06 2.70
N ALA A 58 8.99 0.62 3.10
CA ALA A 58 9.02 2.06 3.35
C ALA A 58 10.06 2.41 4.43
N HIS A 59 9.99 1.75 5.59
CA HIS A 59 10.90 2.01 6.70
C HIS A 59 12.35 1.60 6.39
N ALA A 60 12.57 0.51 5.65
CA ALA A 60 13.91 0.09 5.21
C ALA A 60 14.58 1.15 4.31
N ALA A 61 13.79 1.92 3.56
CA ALA A 61 14.26 3.05 2.76
C ALA A 61 14.33 4.38 3.52
N GLY A 62 14.10 4.39 4.85
CA GLY A 62 14.03 5.61 5.65
C GLY A 62 12.83 6.50 5.31
N LYS A 63 11.78 5.93 4.72
CA LYS A 63 10.54 6.61 4.33
C LYS A 63 9.40 6.23 5.27
N THR A 64 8.27 6.92 5.14
CA THR A 64 7.07 6.66 5.95
C THR A 64 6.03 5.89 5.16
N ALA A 65 5.11 5.24 5.86
CA ALA A 65 3.90 4.67 5.28
C ALA A 65 2.67 5.33 5.90
N ASN A 66 1.61 5.52 5.11
CA ASN A 66 0.30 5.93 5.61
C ASN A 66 -0.79 5.03 5.00
N ALA A 67 -1.92 4.94 5.68
CA ALA A 67 -3.07 4.15 5.22
C ALA A 67 -4.30 5.06 5.12
N HIS A 68 -5.18 4.77 4.18
CA HIS A 68 -6.55 5.25 4.22
C HIS A 68 -7.38 4.37 5.13
#